data_AF-A0A316NCL9-F1
#
_entry.id   AF-A0A316NCL9-F1
#
_cell.length_a   1.000
_cell.length_b   1.000
_cell.length_c   1.000
_cell.angle_alpha   90.00
_cell.angle_beta   90.00
_cell.angle_gamma   90.00
#
_symmetry.space_group_name_H-M   'P 1'
#
loop_
_entity.id
_entity.type
_entity.pdbx_description
1 polymer ?
#
loop_
_entity_poly.entity_id
_entity_poly.type
_entity_poly.pdbx_seq_one_letter_code
_entity_poly.pdbx_strand_id
1 'polypeptide(L)'
;MSDQMEDREFDNFILKTAEEQIAILKERCKDFDTTIQDLQIKLQRLKELEARRQKGKQIVKKANAVDSVTEPSIPVTEKTAKPNPVQPYLDKIHHIIDTDGYNFEQIVQVLPAKDSVDFTSTMNAIILDIQKQYSFYTTYSLETRTSSQEKLSEEELQSIANLEDLRDMLIDYRDEEKEKEEEQTPNQNETSAVIIPLLSRNGNNLLINDLKQLTREQYPYILKLLQELEREDFTHSKQLSASSELSGYRELRNLTFYIRILYKSLGNHQYAVLGLFYKNSDNIMGLINSMEQRTILFETQKDRIEELLHNQDSDFMTVMNQEYTDLKKHLGEENVYGTGINRSEKSISG
;
A
#
# COMPACT_ATOMS: atom_id res chain seq x y z
N MET A 1 -42.62 61.73 -25.27
CA MET A 1 -41.67 60.67 -25.69
C MET A 1 -40.50 60.49 -24.72
N SER A 2 -40.37 61.29 -23.65
CA SER A 2 -39.28 61.19 -22.66
C SER A 2 -39.51 60.07 -21.64
N ASP A 3 -40.72 59.96 -21.10
CA ASP A 3 -41.02 59.02 -19.99
C ASP A 3 -40.89 57.53 -20.36
N GLN A 4 -41.17 57.16 -21.63
CA GLN A 4 -41.02 55.77 -22.09
C GLN A 4 -39.56 55.33 -22.27
N MET A 5 -38.62 56.28 -22.36
CA MET A 5 -37.19 55.98 -22.45
C MET A 5 -36.61 55.76 -21.05
N GLU A 6 -37.02 56.58 -20.07
CA GLU A 6 -36.64 56.42 -18.66
C GLU A 6 -37.19 55.12 -18.05
N ASP A 7 -38.43 54.74 -18.35
CA ASP A 7 -39.02 53.48 -17.86
C ASP A 7 -38.26 52.26 -18.41
N ARG A 8 -37.82 52.29 -19.69
CA ARG A 8 -37.03 51.19 -20.28
C ARG A 8 -35.61 51.10 -19.73
N GLU A 9 -35.00 52.24 -19.43
CA GLU A 9 -33.66 52.27 -18.81
C GLU A 9 -33.72 51.78 -17.36
N PHE A 10 -34.79 52.12 -16.63
CA PHE A 10 -35.04 51.62 -15.29
C PHE A 10 -35.33 50.10 -15.28
N ASP A 11 -36.17 49.62 -16.19
CA ASP A 11 -36.46 48.19 -16.33
C ASP A 11 -35.20 47.38 -16.71
N ASN A 12 -34.37 47.90 -17.61
CA ASN A 12 -33.08 47.28 -17.96
C ASN A 12 -32.09 47.27 -16.78
N PHE A 13 -32.08 48.33 -15.97
CA PHE A 13 -31.26 48.40 -14.76
C PHE A 13 -31.69 47.35 -13.72
N ILE A 14 -33.00 47.19 -13.50
CA ILE A 14 -33.56 46.17 -12.60
C ILE A 14 -33.21 44.77 -13.09
N LEU A 15 -33.38 44.51 -14.40
CA LEU A 15 -33.11 43.21 -15.01
C LEU A 15 -31.63 42.82 -14.85
N LYS A 16 -30.72 43.75 -15.17
CA LYS A 16 -29.28 43.53 -15.07
C LYS A 16 -28.82 43.29 -13.63
N THR A 17 -29.39 44.05 -12.68
CA THR A 17 -29.09 43.87 -11.24
C THR A 17 -29.59 42.51 -10.74
N ALA A 18 -30.75 42.05 -11.21
CA ALA A 18 -31.28 40.73 -10.87
C ALA A 18 -30.43 39.60 -11.47
N GLU A 19 -29.95 39.73 -12.71
CA GLU A 19 -29.06 38.76 -13.35
C GLU A 19 -27.71 38.65 -12.63
N GLU A 20 -27.13 39.77 -12.20
CA GLU A 20 -25.90 39.79 -11.40
C GLU A 20 -26.10 39.12 -10.03
N GLN A 21 -27.22 39.39 -9.34
CA GLN A 21 -27.53 38.70 -8.08
C GLN A 21 -27.77 37.19 -8.27
N ILE A 22 -28.42 36.78 -9.37
CA ILE A 22 -28.60 35.37 -9.72
C ILE A 22 -27.27 34.70 -10.03
N ALA A 23 -26.34 35.38 -10.71
CA ALA A 23 -25.00 34.86 -10.98
C ALA A 23 -24.21 34.64 -9.70
N ILE A 24 -24.20 35.63 -8.79
CA ILE A 24 -23.56 35.53 -7.46
C ILE A 24 -24.18 34.38 -6.64
N LEU A 25 -25.50 34.22 -6.67
CA LEU A 25 -26.18 33.13 -5.99
C LEU A 25 -25.83 31.76 -6.59
N LYS A 26 -25.73 31.64 -7.92
CA LYS A 26 -25.32 30.40 -8.59
C LYS A 26 -23.88 30.02 -8.27
N GLU A 27 -22.99 30.99 -8.17
CA GLU A 27 -21.59 30.75 -7.81
C GLU A 27 -21.45 30.31 -6.36
N ARG A 28 -22.15 30.97 -5.43
CA ARG A 28 -22.25 30.50 -4.03
C ARG A 28 -22.85 29.10 -3.91
N CYS A 29 -23.86 28.76 -4.71
CA CYS A 29 -24.43 27.40 -4.70
C CYS A 29 -23.43 26.35 -5.21
N LYS A 30 -22.58 26.68 -6.19
CA LYS A 30 -21.50 25.77 -6.61
C LYS A 30 -20.49 25.54 -5.50
N ASP A 31 -20.12 26.59 -4.77
CA ASP A 31 -19.23 26.47 -3.61
C ASP A 31 -19.83 25.57 -2.52
N PHE A 32 -21.16 25.67 -2.30
CA PHE A 32 -21.88 24.76 -1.42
C PHE A 32 -21.89 23.32 -1.93
N ASP A 33 -22.10 23.09 -3.23
CA ASP A 33 -22.07 21.73 -3.80
C ASP A 33 -20.67 21.11 -3.68
N THR A 34 -19.60 21.87 -3.90
CA THR A 34 -18.22 21.40 -3.67
C THR A 34 -17.95 21.14 -2.19
N THR A 35 -18.48 21.98 -1.29
CA THR A 35 -18.34 21.78 0.16
C THR A 35 -19.11 20.54 0.62
N ILE A 36 -20.30 20.29 0.06
CA ILE A 36 -21.10 19.09 0.33
C ILE A 36 -20.39 17.84 -0.19
N GLN A 37 -19.79 17.89 -1.37
CA GLN A 37 -18.99 16.78 -1.90
C GLN A 37 -17.76 16.49 -1.03
N ASP A 38 -17.02 17.52 -0.60
CA ASP A 38 -15.87 17.36 0.30
C ASP A 38 -16.29 16.78 1.67
N LEU A 39 -17.41 17.24 2.22
CA LEU A 39 -18.01 16.68 3.44
C LEU A 39 -18.49 15.24 3.25
N GLN A 40 -19.01 14.87 2.09
CA GLN A 40 -19.38 13.48 1.76
C GLN A 40 -18.14 12.57 1.66
N ILE A 41 -17.05 13.06 1.06
CA ILE A 41 -15.77 12.34 1.00
C ILE A 41 -15.20 12.16 2.42
N LYS A 42 -15.20 13.21 3.25
CA LYS A 42 -14.77 13.15 4.66
C LYS A 42 -15.64 12.18 5.46
N LEU A 43 -16.96 12.20 5.28
CA LEU A 43 -17.88 11.26 5.93
C LEU A 43 -17.62 9.81 5.50
N GLN A 44 -17.31 9.58 4.22
CA GLN A 44 -16.98 8.25 3.72
C GLN A 44 -15.67 7.73 4.32
N ARG A 45 -14.63 8.58 4.39
CA ARG A 45 -13.36 8.24 5.05
C ARG A 45 -13.54 7.93 6.54
N LEU A 46 -14.38 8.71 7.25
CA LEU A 46 -14.70 8.45 8.65
C LEU A 46 -15.43 7.11 8.85
N LYS A 47 -16.38 6.76 7.96
CA LYS A 47 -17.05 5.45 7.99
C LYS A 47 -16.07 4.29 7.74
N GLU A 48 -15.11 4.46 6.83
CA GLU A 48 -14.06 3.47 6.59
C GLU A 48 -13.13 3.30 7.81
N LEU A 49 -12.73 4.41 8.44
CA LEU A 49 -11.94 4.39 9.67
C LEU A 49 -12.71 3.74 10.83
N GLU A 50 -14.01 4.00 10.96
CA GLU A 50 -14.85 3.36 11.97
C GLU A 50 -15.02 1.85 11.71
N ALA A 51 -15.18 1.43 10.45
CA ALA A 51 -15.20 0.02 10.06
C ALA A 51 -13.87 -0.68 10.34
N ARG A 52 -12.74 0.00 10.13
CA ARG A 52 -11.39 -0.49 10.51
C ARG A 52 -11.24 -0.59 12.04
N ARG A 53 -11.71 0.40 12.81
CA ARG A 53 -11.75 0.35 14.27
C ARG A 53 -12.62 -0.80 14.80
N GLN A 54 -13.77 -1.07 14.19
CA GLN A 54 -14.62 -2.20 14.59
C GLN A 54 -13.98 -3.56 14.27
N LYS A 55 -13.29 -3.70 13.12
CA LYS A 55 -12.47 -4.88 12.81
C LYS A 55 -11.33 -5.07 13.82
N GLY A 56 -10.64 -3.99 14.20
CA GLY A 56 -9.60 -4.01 15.25
C GLY A 56 -10.14 -4.46 16.62
N LYS A 57 -11.30 -3.95 17.04
CA LYS A 57 -11.95 -4.35 18.30
C LYS A 57 -12.38 -5.83 18.34
N GLN A 58 -12.68 -6.45 17.19
CA GLN A 58 -12.95 -7.89 17.11
C GLN A 58 -11.69 -8.75 17.22
N ILE A 59 -10.54 -8.25 16.75
CA ILE A 59 -9.25 -8.93 16.85
C ILE A 59 -8.74 -8.94 18.30
N VAL A 60 -8.89 -7.81 19.03
CA VAL A 60 -8.51 -7.70 20.45
C VAL A 60 -9.38 -8.58 21.36
N LYS A 61 -10.69 -8.74 21.06
CA LYS A 61 -11.56 -9.65 21.81
C LYS A 61 -11.22 -11.13 21.61
N LYS A 62 -10.55 -11.51 20.51
CA LYS A 62 -10.06 -12.89 20.29
C LYS A 62 -8.70 -13.15 20.94
N ALA A 63 -7.87 -12.13 21.14
CA ALA A 63 -6.59 -12.25 21.82
C ALA A 63 -6.73 -12.42 23.34
N ASN A 64 -7.74 -11.80 23.96
CA ASN A 64 -7.97 -11.88 25.41
C ASN A 64 -8.76 -13.13 25.86
N ALA A 65 -9.04 -14.08 24.96
CA ALA A 65 -9.78 -15.32 25.25
C ALA A 65 -8.91 -16.59 25.16
N VAL A 66 -7.59 -16.45 24.98
CA VAL A 66 -6.64 -17.57 25.03
C VAL A 66 -5.73 -17.35 26.23
N ASP A 67 -5.78 -18.32 27.13
CA ASP A 67 -5.22 -18.33 28.47
C ASP A 67 -3.78 -17.83 28.61
N SER A 68 -3.59 -17.18 29.75
CA SER A 68 -2.39 -17.13 30.57
C SER A 68 -1.36 -18.22 30.27
N VAL A 69 -0.24 -17.83 29.68
CA VAL A 69 1.00 -18.60 29.75
C VAL A 69 2.08 -17.66 30.28
N THR A 70 2.62 -18.05 31.42
CA THR A 70 3.72 -17.40 32.14
C THR A 70 4.89 -17.15 31.20
N GLU A 71 5.28 -15.88 31.02
CA GLU A 71 6.49 -15.53 30.28
C GLU A 71 7.74 -15.98 31.05
N PRO A 72 8.73 -16.61 30.38
CA PRO A 72 10.04 -16.80 30.96
C PRO A 72 10.80 -15.47 30.98
N SER A 73 11.24 -15.06 32.17
CA SER A 73 12.10 -13.90 32.40
C SER A 73 13.40 -14.02 31.59
N ILE A 74 13.58 -13.13 30.61
CA ILE A 74 14.84 -12.95 29.90
C ILE A 74 15.80 -12.17 30.82
N PRO A 75 17.05 -12.61 31.02
CA PRO A 75 18.01 -11.85 31.82
C PRO A 75 18.33 -10.52 31.13
N VAL A 76 18.07 -9.43 31.83
CA VAL A 76 18.50 -8.08 31.46
C VAL A 76 20.02 -8.05 31.47
N THR A 77 20.62 -8.05 30.28
CA THR A 77 22.01 -7.63 30.12
C THR A 77 21.99 -6.12 29.90
N GLU A 78 22.45 -5.37 30.90
CA GLU A 78 22.75 -3.94 30.79
C GLU A 78 23.75 -3.74 29.63
N LYS A 79 23.25 -3.28 28.49
CA LYS A 79 24.07 -2.69 27.44
C LYS A 79 24.05 -1.19 27.65
N THR A 80 25.23 -0.65 27.91
CA THR A 80 25.53 0.78 27.93
C THR A 80 24.89 1.50 26.73
N ALA A 81 23.95 2.40 27.03
CA ALA A 81 23.14 3.11 26.06
C ALA A 81 24.01 4.03 25.20
N LYS A 82 24.17 3.70 23.91
CA LYS A 82 24.46 4.74 22.91
C LYS A 82 23.25 5.67 22.86
N PRO A 83 23.43 7.00 22.77
CA PRO A 83 22.30 7.92 22.63
C PRO A 83 21.49 7.52 21.40
N ASN A 84 20.16 7.44 21.55
CA ASN A 84 19.25 7.15 20.44
C ASN A 84 19.45 8.24 19.37
N PRO A 85 19.93 7.89 18.16
CA PRO A 85 20.27 8.89 17.14
C PRO A 85 19.06 9.70 16.66
N VAL A 86 17.85 9.24 16.99
CA VAL A 86 16.59 9.85 16.60
C VAL A 86 16.04 10.81 17.65
N GLN A 87 16.52 10.73 18.89
CA GLN A 87 16.05 11.54 20.01
C GLN A 87 16.06 13.06 19.73
N PRO A 88 17.11 13.63 19.11
CA PRO A 88 17.15 15.06 18.83
C PRO A 88 16.04 15.55 17.88
N TYR A 89 15.52 14.66 17.02
CA TYR A 89 14.41 14.96 16.11
C TYR A 89 13.10 14.94 16.87
N LEU A 90 12.88 13.90 17.68
CA LEU A 90 11.68 13.75 18.51
C LEU A 90 11.53 14.89 19.51
N ASP A 91 12.63 15.29 20.17
CA ASP A 91 12.62 16.39 21.13
C ASP A 91 12.18 17.71 20.49
N LYS A 92 12.62 17.96 19.25
CA LYS A 92 12.23 19.17 18.49
C LYS A 92 10.79 19.10 17.99
N ILE A 93 10.34 17.93 17.53
CA ILE A 93 8.95 17.73 17.08
C ILE A 93 7.99 17.94 18.24
N HIS A 94 8.28 17.33 19.40
CA HIS A 94 7.48 17.51 20.61
C HIS A 94 7.48 18.95 21.09
N HIS A 95 8.64 19.62 21.05
CA HIS A 95 8.72 21.04 21.37
C HIS A 95 7.80 21.90 20.50
N ILE A 96 7.79 21.68 19.17
CA ILE A 96 6.90 22.40 18.24
C ILE A 96 5.44 22.16 18.59
N ILE A 97 5.05 20.90 18.83
CA ILE A 97 3.67 20.54 19.17
C ILE A 97 3.25 21.19 20.50
N ASP A 98 4.13 21.22 21.49
CA ASP A 98 3.86 21.75 22.83
C ASP A 98 3.81 23.28 22.89
N THR A 99 4.62 24.00 22.09
CA THR A 99 4.69 25.47 22.13
C THR A 99 3.84 26.17 21.08
N ASP A 100 3.85 25.69 19.85
CA ASP A 100 3.25 26.37 18.70
C ASP A 100 1.97 25.68 18.22
N GLY A 101 1.63 24.52 18.80
CA GLY A 101 0.60 23.62 18.32
C GLY A 101 1.06 22.81 17.11
N TYR A 102 0.21 21.89 16.65
CA TYR A 102 0.55 21.03 15.52
C TYR A 102 0.75 21.86 14.23
N ASN A 103 2.02 21.99 13.80
CA ASN A 103 2.40 22.75 12.60
C ASN A 103 3.34 21.93 11.71
N PHE A 104 2.82 21.53 10.55
CA PHE A 104 3.52 20.69 9.59
C PHE A 104 4.80 21.35 9.04
N GLU A 105 4.75 22.62 8.66
CA GLU A 105 5.87 23.32 8.01
C GLU A 105 7.08 23.42 8.94
N GLN A 106 6.84 23.63 10.23
CA GLN A 106 7.88 23.65 11.25
C GLN A 106 8.42 22.24 11.54
N ILE A 107 7.56 21.22 11.55
CA ILE A 107 7.95 19.83 11.77
C ILE A 107 8.87 19.36 10.65
N VAL A 108 8.56 19.65 9.38
CA VAL A 108 9.40 19.29 8.24
C VAL A 108 10.80 19.89 8.33
N GLN A 109 10.94 21.12 8.86
CA GLN A 109 12.25 21.79 8.97
C GLN A 109 13.18 21.13 9.99
N VAL A 110 12.64 20.37 10.94
CA VAL A 110 13.45 19.70 11.96
C VAL A 110 13.80 18.26 11.59
N LEU A 111 13.22 17.71 10.52
CA LEU A 111 13.46 16.35 10.02
C LEU A 111 14.89 16.16 9.45
N PRO A 112 15.33 14.91 9.24
CA PRO A 112 16.61 14.63 8.60
C PRO A 112 16.70 15.30 7.23
N ALA A 113 17.89 15.76 6.87
CA ALA A 113 18.14 16.35 5.55
C ALA A 113 17.86 15.31 4.46
N LYS A 114 17.17 15.76 3.39
CA LYS A 114 16.69 14.91 2.30
C LYS A 114 17.81 14.17 1.58
N ASP A 115 18.95 14.84 1.40
CA ASP A 115 20.16 14.33 0.77
C ASP A 115 21.04 13.47 1.70
N SER A 116 20.59 13.21 2.93
CA SER A 116 21.32 12.35 3.86
C SER A 116 21.26 10.89 3.43
N VAL A 117 22.43 10.24 3.40
CA VAL A 117 22.55 8.78 3.15
C VAL A 117 21.66 7.95 4.09
N ASP A 118 21.41 8.46 5.29
CA ASP A 118 20.60 7.80 6.31
C ASP A 118 19.15 8.32 6.37
N PHE A 119 18.68 9.13 5.41
CA PHE A 119 17.36 9.76 5.43
C PHE A 119 16.23 8.76 5.65
N THR A 120 16.11 7.74 4.80
CA THR A 120 15.05 6.72 4.90
C THR A 120 15.14 5.94 6.21
N SER A 121 16.34 5.56 6.62
CA SER A 121 16.59 4.82 7.87
C SER A 121 16.17 5.62 9.10
N THR A 122 16.56 6.90 9.13
CA THR A 122 16.26 7.83 10.23
C THR A 122 14.78 8.17 10.26
N MET A 123 14.16 8.44 9.11
CA MET A 123 12.71 8.67 8.99
C MET A 123 11.90 7.47 9.47
N ASN A 124 12.26 6.25 9.08
CA ASN A 124 11.58 5.05 9.55
C ASN A 124 11.70 4.88 11.07
N ALA A 125 12.83 5.24 11.65
CA ALA A 125 13.03 5.18 13.08
C ALA A 125 12.22 6.26 13.84
N ILE A 126 12.07 7.46 13.27
CA ILE A 126 11.16 8.51 13.79
C ILE A 126 9.72 8.02 13.77
N ILE A 127 9.24 7.53 12.62
CA ILE A 127 7.86 7.03 12.43
C ILE A 127 7.56 5.89 13.40
N LEU A 128 8.51 4.97 13.57
CA LEU A 128 8.35 3.83 14.47
C LEU A 128 8.30 4.25 15.95
N ASP A 129 9.01 5.29 16.35
CA ASP A 129 8.94 5.82 17.71
C ASP A 129 7.61 6.53 17.99
N ILE A 130 7.14 7.35 17.06
CA ILE A 130 5.81 7.99 17.14
C ILE A 130 4.70 6.94 17.18
N GLN A 131 4.81 5.87 16.38
CA GLN A 131 3.87 4.75 16.40
C GLN A 131 3.89 4.00 17.74
N LYS A 132 5.05 3.89 18.40
CA LYS A 132 5.14 3.31 19.76
C LYS A 132 4.47 4.22 20.78
N GLN A 133 4.66 5.54 20.70
CA GLN A 133 3.98 6.50 21.57
C GLN A 133 2.46 6.44 21.37
N TYR A 134 1.99 6.45 20.12
CA TYR A 134 0.58 6.23 19.78
C TYR A 134 0.04 4.91 20.35
N SER A 135 0.78 3.81 20.18
CA SER A 135 0.41 2.49 20.72
C SER A 135 0.38 2.47 22.25
N PHE A 136 1.27 3.21 22.89
CA PHE A 136 1.27 3.39 24.34
C PHE A 136 0.01 4.14 24.80
N TYR A 137 -0.31 5.29 24.20
CA TYR A 137 -1.51 6.05 24.58
C TYR A 137 -2.83 5.34 24.26
N THR A 138 -2.85 4.50 23.23
CA THR A 138 -4.06 3.75 22.86
C THR A 138 -4.22 2.46 23.66
N THR A 139 -3.14 1.74 23.97
CA THR A 139 -3.23 0.45 24.69
C THR A 139 -3.07 0.62 26.20
N TYR A 140 -2.03 1.31 26.65
CA TYR A 140 -1.73 1.47 28.09
C TYR A 140 -2.80 2.30 28.79
N SER A 141 -3.24 3.43 28.21
CA SER A 141 -4.29 4.27 28.79
C SER A 141 -5.67 3.60 28.80
N LEU A 142 -5.93 2.62 27.93
CA LEU A 142 -7.16 1.83 27.94
C LEU A 142 -7.12 0.66 28.95
N GLU A 143 -5.94 0.08 29.18
CA GLU A 143 -5.76 -1.07 30.07
C GLU A 143 -5.63 -0.68 31.55
N THR A 144 -5.01 0.46 31.87
CA THR A 144 -4.84 0.92 33.26
C THR A 144 -6.09 1.59 33.85
N ARG A 145 -7.10 1.92 33.04
CA ARG A 145 -8.38 2.49 33.50
C ARG A 145 -9.37 1.39 33.85
N THR A 146 -9.17 0.74 34.99
CA THR A 146 -10.00 -0.37 35.49
C THR A 146 -11.38 0.02 36.05
N SER A 147 -11.99 1.13 35.62
CA SER A 147 -13.40 1.40 35.95
C SER A 147 -14.14 2.13 34.83
N SER A 148 -15.35 1.66 34.57
CA SER A 148 -16.12 1.80 33.33
C SER A 148 -16.63 3.21 32.98
N GLN A 149 -16.03 4.30 33.48
CA GLN A 149 -16.56 5.65 33.29
C GLN A 149 -15.55 6.78 33.02
N GLU A 150 -14.23 6.56 33.08
CA GLU A 150 -13.27 7.61 32.70
C GLU A 150 -13.06 7.65 31.19
N LYS A 151 -13.90 8.44 30.51
CA LYS A 151 -13.64 8.88 29.13
C LYS A 151 -12.26 9.53 29.08
N LEU A 152 -11.52 9.30 27.98
CA LEU A 152 -10.33 10.09 27.68
C LEU A 152 -10.72 11.57 27.70
N SER A 153 -9.88 12.39 28.34
CA SER A 153 -10.05 13.84 28.28
C SER A 153 -9.96 14.30 26.82
N GLU A 154 -10.54 15.46 26.55
CA GLU A 154 -10.47 16.05 25.22
C GLU A 154 -9.01 16.33 24.81
N GLU A 155 -8.16 16.70 25.78
CA GLU A 155 -6.72 16.89 25.55
C GLU A 155 -6.00 15.57 25.18
N GLU A 156 -6.34 14.45 25.82
CA GLU A 156 -5.77 13.14 25.50
C GLU A 156 -6.24 12.63 24.13
N LEU A 157 -7.51 12.84 23.79
CA LEU A 157 -8.04 12.48 22.47
C LEU A 157 -7.39 13.32 21.37
N GLN A 158 -7.19 14.61 21.61
CA GLN A 158 -6.50 15.49 20.69
C GLN A 158 -5.04 15.09 20.52
N SER A 159 -4.36 14.70 21.62
CA SER A 159 -2.98 14.21 21.56
C SER A 159 -2.84 12.92 20.76
N ILE A 160 -3.79 11.99 20.91
CA ILE A 160 -3.84 10.75 20.12
C ILE A 160 -4.08 11.06 18.64
N ALA A 161 -5.00 11.97 18.32
CA ALA A 161 -5.27 12.39 16.94
C ALA A 161 -4.04 13.06 16.30
N ASN A 162 -3.38 13.97 17.03
CA ASN A 162 -2.17 14.64 16.55
C ASN A 162 -1.03 13.65 16.29
N LEU A 163 -0.87 12.60 17.11
CA LEU A 163 0.14 11.55 16.89
C LEU A 163 -0.18 10.65 15.69
N GLU A 164 -1.47 10.37 15.45
CA GLU A 164 -1.92 9.62 14.27
C GLU A 164 -1.69 10.42 12.99
N ASP A 165 -2.09 11.71 12.98
CA ASP A 165 -1.89 12.63 11.87
C ASP A 165 -0.40 12.86 11.58
N LEU A 166 0.42 13.01 12.63
CA LEU A 166 1.87 13.15 12.51
C LEU A 166 2.50 11.92 11.85
N ARG A 167 2.08 10.71 12.27
CA ARG A 167 2.61 9.47 11.69
C ARG A 167 2.30 9.39 10.20
N ASP A 168 1.05 9.60 9.83
CA ASP A 168 0.60 9.44 8.45
C ASP A 168 1.27 10.48 7.55
N MET A 169 1.40 11.71 8.03
CA MET A 169 2.12 12.77 7.33
C MET A 169 3.62 12.47 7.14
N LEU A 170 4.31 11.91 8.13
CA LEU A 170 5.72 11.54 7.99
C LEU A 170 5.93 10.37 7.03
N ILE A 171 4.94 9.48 6.91
CA ILE A 171 4.92 8.42 5.90
C ILE A 171 4.77 9.04 4.50
N ASP A 172 3.77 9.90 4.31
CA ASP A 172 3.51 10.57 3.03
C ASP A 172 4.72 11.41 2.59
N TYR A 173 5.33 12.18 3.51
CA TYR A 173 6.52 12.98 3.23
C TYR A 173 7.73 12.13 2.82
N ARG A 174 7.97 11.00 3.50
CA ARG A 174 9.05 10.08 3.13
C ARG A 174 8.82 9.49 1.73
N ASP A 175 7.58 9.14 1.42
CA ASP A 175 7.23 8.47 0.17
C ASP A 175 7.24 9.47 -1.01
N GLU A 176 6.77 10.70 -0.82
CA GLU A 176 6.92 11.79 -1.80
C GLU A 176 8.39 12.10 -2.13
N GLU A 177 9.27 12.09 -1.13
CA GLU A 177 10.70 12.37 -1.38
C GLU A 177 11.40 11.19 -2.07
N LYS A 178 10.99 9.95 -1.81
CA LYS A 178 11.42 8.80 -2.61
C LYS A 178 10.96 8.89 -4.06
N GLU A 179 9.69 9.24 -4.28
CA GLU A 179 9.15 9.42 -5.64
C GLU A 179 9.86 10.55 -6.39
N LYS A 180 10.21 11.66 -5.72
CA LYS A 180 10.99 12.76 -6.31
C LYS A 180 12.45 12.39 -6.61
N GLU A 181 13.09 11.56 -5.79
CA GLU A 181 14.40 10.99 -6.10
C GLU A 181 14.34 10.04 -7.31
N GLU A 182 13.29 9.20 -7.39
CA GLU A 182 13.01 8.31 -8.52
C GLU A 182 12.73 9.10 -9.83
N GLU A 183 12.06 10.27 -9.75
CA GLU A 183 11.80 11.15 -10.90
C GLU A 183 13.03 11.97 -11.37
N GLN A 184 14.00 12.24 -10.49
CA GLN A 184 15.17 13.09 -10.80
C GLN A 184 16.43 12.31 -11.19
N THR A 185 16.49 11.01 -10.95
CA THR A 185 17.54 10.16 -11.53
C THR A 185 17.28 9.93 -13.03
N PRO A 186 18.21 10.32 -13.94
CA PRO A 186 18.08 9.97 -15.33
C PRO A 186 18.17 8.45 -15.47
N ASN A 187 17.03 7.86 -15.83
CA ASN A 187 16.81 6.49 -16.29
C ASN A 187 18.11 5.76 -16.72
N GLN A 188 18.77 5.11 -15.77
CA GLN A 188 19.90 4.24 -16.07
C GLN A 188 19.33 2.89 -16.50
N ASN A 189 18.88 2.77 -17.76
CA ASN A 189 18.50 1.52 -18.42
C ASN A 189 18.05 0.40 -17.47
N GLU A 190 16.88 0.55 -16.83
CA GLU A 190 16.29 -0.54 -16.05
C GLU A 190 16.00 -1.70 -16.99
N THR A 191 16.84 -2.72 -16.95
CA THR A 191 16.48 -4.00 -17.55
C THR A 191 15.53 -4.63 -16.55
N SER A 192 14.22 -4.42 -16.73
CA SER A 192 13.21 -5.07 -15.87
C SER A 192 13.51 -6.56 -15.78
N ALA A 193 13.38 -7.13 -14.59
CA ALA A 193 13.70 -8.53 -14.39
C ALA A 193 12.88 -9.42 -15.32
N VAL A 194 13.52 -10.45 -15.88
CA VAL A 194 12.85 -11.42 -16.74
C VAL A 194 12.11 -12.43 -15.85
N ILE A 195 10.79 -12.47 -16.03
CA ILE A 195 9.93 -13.39 -15.30
C ILE A 195 9.63 -14.62 -16.17
N ILE A 196 9.91 -15.80 -15.63
CA ILE A 196 9.68 -17.09 -16.27
C ILE A 196 8.55 -17.83 -15.52
N PRO A 197 7.29 -17.78 -16.01
CA PRO A 197 6.19 -18.52 -15.41
C PRO A 197 6.41 -20.03 -15.51
N LEU A 198 6.14 -20.77 -14.43
CA LEU A 198 6.17 -22.22 -14.47
C LEU A 198 5.00 -22.77 -15.30
N LEU A 199 5.33 -23.59 -16.29
CA LEU A 199 4.34 -24.29 -17.11
C LEU A 199 4.09 -25.71 -16.59
N SER A 200 2.85 -26.16 -16.75
CA SER A 200 2.49 -27.58 -16.57
C SER A 200 3.19 -28.44 -17.63
N ARG A 201 3.22 -29.76 -17.42
CA ARG A 201 3.75 -30.72 -18.42
C ARG A 201 3.09 -30.61 -19.80
N ASN A 202 1.87 -30.06 -19.86
CA ASN A 202 1.12 -29.87 -21.10
C ASN A 202 1.26 -28.44 -21.65
N GLY A 203 2.16 -27.61 -21.11
CA GLY A 203 2.41 -26.24 -21.56
C GLY A 203 1.51 -25.17 -20.94
N ASN A 204 0.49 -25.53 -20.16
CA ASN A 204 -0.40 -24.52 -19.54
C ASN A 204 0.32 -23.72 -18.44
N ASN A 205 0.16 -22.40 -18.43
CA ASN A 205 0.63 -21.53 -17.36
C ASN A 205 -0.12 -21.79 -16.05
N LEU A 206 0.65 -22.16 -15.02
CA LEU A 206 0.09 -22.55 -13.74
C LEU A 206 -0.42 -21.36 -12.93
N LEU A 207 0.17 -20.18 -13.10
CA LEU A 207 -0.23 -18.96 -12.41
C LEU A 207 -1.66 -18.55 -12.80
N ILE A 208 -2.01 -18.67 -14.09
CA ILE A 208 -3.37 -18.43 -14.59
C ILE A 208 -4.37 -19.41 -13.97
N ASN A 209 -3.97 -20.66 -13.75
CA ASN A 209 -4.83 -21.63 -13.08
C ASN A 209 -4.99 -21.34 -11.58
N ASP A 210 -3.93 -20.84 -10.93
CA ASP A 210 -3.98 -20.43 -9.53
C ASP A 210 -4.91 -19.21 -9.35
N LEU A 211 -4.94 -18.27 -10.31
CA LEU A 211 -5.86 -17.11 -10.28
C LEU A 211 -7.34 -17.52 -10.15
N LYS A 212 -7.74 -18.66 -10.73
CA LYS A 212 -9.13 -19.17 -10.65
C LYS A 212 -9.56 -19.49 -9.23
N GLN A 213 -8.62 -19.67 -8.31
CA GLN A 213 -8.87 -19.98 -6.90
C GLN A 213 -8.88 -18.72 -6.02
N LEU A 214 -8.58 -17.56 -6.60
CA LEU A 214 -8.49 -16.27 -5.91
C LEU A 214 -9.66 -15.37 -6.32
N THR A 215 -10.02 -14.43 -5.45
CA THR A 215 -11.09 -13.46 -5.76
C THR A 215 -10.53 -12.30 -6.58
N ARG A 216 -11.40 -11.64 -7.38
CA ARG A 216 -10.97 -10.49 -8.19
C ARG A 216 -10.45 -9.32 -7.34
N GLU A 217 -10.91 -9.17 -6.10
CA GLU A 217 -10.36 -8.12 -5.21
C GLU A 217 -8.89 -8.38 -4.84
N GLN A 218 -8.42 -9.62 -4.97
CA GLN A 218 -7.04 -9.99 -4.68
C GLN A 218 -6.08 -9.67 -5.85
N TYR A 219 -6.59 -9.47 -7.06
CA TYR A 219 -5.78 -9.32 -8.27
C TYR A 219 -4.83 -8.10 -8.26
N PRO A 220 -5.25 -6.90 -7.81
CA PRO A 220 -4.34 -5.76 -7.72
C PRO A 220 -3.13 -6.02 -6.80
N TYR A 221 -3.31 -6.83 -5.76
CA TYR A 221 -2.24 -7.17 -4.83
C TYR A 221 -1.28 -8.21 -5.41
N ILE A 222 -1.77 -9.11 -6.27
CA ILE A 222 -0.91 -10.03 -7.04
C ILE A 222 -0.08 -9.23 -8.04
N LEU A 223 -0.71 -8.30 -8.76
CA LEU A 223 -0.03 -7.44 -9.71
C LEU A 223 1.07 -6.63 -9.03
N LYS A 224 0.78 -6.06 -7.86
CA LYS A 224 1.79 -5.35 -7.06
C LYS A 224 2.99 -6.24 -6.70
N LEU A 225 2.76 -7.48 -6.27
CA LEU A 225 3.86 -8.41 -5.97
C LEU A 225 4.66 -8.79 -7.23
N LEU A 226 4.02 -8.90 -8.39
CA LEU A 226 4.73 -9.14 -9.65
C LEU A 226 5.58 -7.92 -10.06
N GLN A 227 5.08 -6.70 -9.86
CA GLN A 227 5.83 -5.46 -10.11
C GLN A 227 7.00 -5.30 -9.13
N GLU A 228 6.81 -5.64 -7.85
CA GLU A 228 7.91 -5.72 -6.87
C GLU A 228 8.99 -6.70 -7.36
N LEU A 229 8.61 -7.85 -7.93
CA LEU A 229 9.56 -8.81 -8.48
C LEU A 229 10.27 -8.29 -9.76
N GLU A 230 9.56 -7.60 -10.66
CA GLU A 230 10.12 -6.97 -11.87
C GLU A 230 11.16 -5.89 -11.54
N ARG A 231 10.92 -5.13 -10.47
CA ARG A 231 11.80 -4.08 -9.93
C ARG A 231 12.85 -4.61 -8.96
N GLU A 232 12.82 -5.91 -8.67
CA GLU A 232 13.67 -6.57 -7.68
C GLU A 232 13.56 -5.97 -6.26
N ASP A 233 12.39 -5.43 -5.91
CA ASP A 233 12.07 -5.03 -4.54
C ASP A 233 11.72 -6.27 -3.69
N PHE A 234 12.70 -6.69 -2.88
CA PHE A 234 12.56 -7.87 -2.02
C PHE A 234 12.17 -7.55 -0.58
N THR A 235 11.62 -6.35 -0.30
CA THR A 235 11.24 -5.90 1.05
C THR A 235 10.37 -6.93 1.80
N HIS A 236 9.45 -7.59 1.10
CA HIS A 236 8.55 -8.58 1.69
C HIS A 236 8.93 -10.04 1.40
N SER A 237 10.10 -10.27 0.81
CA SER A 237 10.59 -11.60 0.47
C SER A 237 11.01 -12.37 1.72
N LYS A 238 10.71 -13.67 1.74
CA LYS A 238 11.19 -14.58 2.78
C LYS A 238 11.75 -15.84 2.14
N GLN A 239 12.95 -16.23 2.56
CA GLN A 239 13.53 -17.52 2.22
C GLN A 239 12.79 -18.64 2.97
N LEU A 240 12.46 -19.70 2.23
CA LEU A 240 11.82 -20.88 2.79
C LEU A 240 12.87 -21.79 3.47
N SER A 241 12.43 -22.57 4.45
CA SER A 241 13.31 -23.30 5.37
C SER A 241 14.27 -24.26 4.65
N ALA A 242 15.52 -24.30 5.11
CA ALA A 242 16.58 -25.13 4.51
C ALA A 242 16.39 -26.65 4.69
N SER A 243 15.44 -27.08 5.54
CA SER A 243 15.21 -28.50 5.87
C SER A 243 14.04 -29.14 5.11
N SER A 244 13.53 -28.50 4.06
CA SER A 244 12.48 -29.04 3.18
C SER A 244 12.89 -28.97 1.71
N GLU A 245 12.11 -29.60 0.84
CA GLU A 245 12.24 -29.48 -0.63
C GLU A 245 12.15 -28.02 -1.11
N LEU A 246 11.66 -27.11 -0.26
CA LEU A 246 11.58 -25.66 -0.50
C LEU A 246 12.90 -24.93 -0.22
N SER A 247 13.98 -25.65 0.11
CA SER A 247 15.30 -25.07 0.31
C SER A 247 15.78 -24.36 -0.96
N GLY A 248 16.21 -23.10 -0.81
CA GLY A 248 16.66 -22.28 -1.93
C GLY A 248 15.53 -21.66 -2.77
N TYR A 249 14.28 -21.71 -2.28
CA TYR A 249 13.15 -20.96 -2.82
C TYR A 249 12.75 -19.82 -1.89
N ARG A 250 12.07 -18.83 -2.47
CA ARG A 250 11.60 -17.64 -1.75
C ARG A 250 10.12 -17.44 -1.97
N GLU A 251 9.45 -16.89 -0.98
CA GLU A 251 8.09 -16.37 -1.11
C GLU A 251 8.12 -14.84 -1.04
N LEU A 252 7.49 -14.18 -2.02
CA LEU A 252 7.15 -12.76 -1.93
C LEU A 252 5.74 -12.62 -1.37
N ARG A 253 5.53 -11.69 -0.44
CA ARG A 253 4.40 -11.78 0.50
C ARG A 253 3.59 -10.50 0.57
N ASN A 254 2.30 -10.59 0.23
CA ASN A 254 1.34 -9.58 0.66
C ASN A 254 0.81 -9.96 2.04
N LEU A 255 1.17 -9.19 3.07
CA LEU A 255 0.78 -9.49 4.46
C LEU A 255 -0.71 -9.16 4.73
N THR A 256 -1.27 -8.20 3.99
CA THR A 256 -2.66 -7.74 4.15
C THR A 256 -3.68 -8.77 3.64
N PHE A 257 -3.42 -9.37 2.49
CA PHE A 257 -4.31 -10.34 1.83
C PHE A 257 -3.81 -11.78 1.91
N TYR A 258 -2.71 -12.01 2.65
CA TYR A 258 -2.11 -13.33 2.84
C TYR A 258 -1.74 -14.06 1.53
N ILE A 259 -1.51 -13.30 0.46
CA ILE A 259 -1.11 -13.81 -0.85
C ILE A 259 0.40 -14.02 -0.88
N ARG A 260 0.85 -15.08 -1.54
CA ARG A 260 2.24 -15.47 -1.68
C ARG A 260 2.56 -15.78 -3.13
N ILE A 261 3.67 -15.24 -3.63
CA ILE A 261 4.28 -15.68 -4.89
C ILE A 261 5.49 -16.53 -4.54
N LEU A 262 5.47 -17.81 -4.91
CA LEU A 262 6.65 -18.67 -4.79
C LEU A 262 7.54 -18.45 -6.00
N TYR A 263 8.82 -18.15 -5.76
CA TYR A 263 9.78 -17.91 -6.83
C TYR A 263 11.18 -18.42 -6.50
N LYS A 264 11.99 -18.58 -7.55
CA LYS A 264 13.41 -18.93 -7.48
C LYS A 264 14.21 -17.98 -8.36
N SER A 265 15.34 -17.48 -7.87
CA SER A 265 16.30 -16.76 -8.72
C SER A 265 17.04 -17.75 -9.61
N LEU A 266 17.18 -17.40 -10.89
CA LEU A 266 17.98 -18.11 -11.89
C LEU A 266 19.31 -17.38 -12.18
N GLY A 267 19.57 -16.26 -11.49
CA GLY A 267 20.70 -15.36 -11.75
C GLY A 267 20.39 -14.31 -12.82
N ASN A 268 21.27 -13.32 -13.01
CA ASN A 268 21.19 -12.32 -14.08
C ASN A 268 19.82 -11.62 -14.24
N HIS A 269 19.20 -11.22 -13.13
CA HIS A 269 17.87 -10.60 -13.12
C HIS A 269 16.76 -11.49 -13.72
N GLN A 270 16.92 -12.82 -13.66
CA GLN A 270 15.94 -13.80 -14.12
C GLN A 270 15.31 -14.55 -12.94
N TYR A 271 13.99 -14.68 -12.95
CA TYR A 271 13.24 -15.33 -11.87
C TYR A 271 12.21 -16.30 -12.41
N ALA A 272 12.26 -17.55 -11.91
CA ALA A 272 11.19 -18.50 -12.12
C ALA A 272 10.07 -18.24 -11.10
N VAL A 273 8.83 -18.04 -11.58
CA VAL A 273 7.65 -17.89 -10.74
C VAL A 273 6.84 -19.17 -10.78
N LEU A 274 6.78 -19.86 -9.65
CA LEU A 274 6.34 -21.25 -9.54
C LEU A 274 4.85 -21.39 -9.23
N GLY A 275 4.26 -20.42 -8.53
CA GLY A 275 2.86 -20.50 -8.12
C GLY A 275 2.38 -19.28 -7.35
N LEU A 276 1.06 -19.07 -7.40
CA LEU A 276 0.35 -18.12 -6.56
C LEU A 276 -0.37 -18.89 -5.46
N PHE A 277 -0.26 -18.43 -4.21
CA PHE A 277 -0.84 -19.12 -3.08
C PHE A 277 -1.56 -18.17 -2.13
N TYR A 278 -2.62 -18.69 -1.51
CA TYR A 278 -3.31 -18.03 -0.41
C TYR A 278 -2.99 -18.74 0.91
N LYS A 279 -2.45 -18.01 1.88
CA LYS A 279 -2.16 -18.55 3.20
C LYS A 279 -3.42 -18.52 4.07
N ASN A 280 -4.14 -19.65 4.09
CA ASN A 280 -5.17 -19.91 5.08
C ASN A 280 -4.53 -20.50 6.37
N SER A 281 -4.83 -19.93 7.54
CA SER A 281 -4.31 -20.39 8.84
C SER A 281 -4.65 -21.85 9.14
N ASP A 282 -5.78 -22.33 8.62
CA ASP A 282 -6.33 -23.63 8.98
C ASP A 282 -5.73 -24.78 8.14
N ASN A 283 -4.99 -24.46 7.07
CA ASN A 283 -4.42 -25.45 6.15
C ASN A 283 -2.96 -25.13 5.75
N ILE A 284 -2.12 -24.88 6.74
CA ILE A 284 -0.69 -24.60 6.51
C ILE A 284 0.02 -25.79 5.86
N MET A 285 -0.32 -27.02 6.25
CA MET A 285 0.30 -28.22 5.65
C MET A 285 -0.11 -28.41 4.18
N GLY A 286 -1.37 -28.14 3.82
CA GLY A 286 -1.80 -28.20 2.42
C GLY A 286 -1.12 -27.15 1.55
N LEU A 287 -0.89 -25.94 2.10
CA LEU A 287 -0.11 -24.90 1.44
C LEU A 287 1.33 -25.36 1.16
N ILE A 288 2.03 -25.87 2.18
CA ILE A 288 3.40 -26.36 2.06
C ILE A 288 3.48 -27.47 1.01
N ASN A 289 2.60 -28.47 1.10
CA ASN A 289 2.54 -29.56 0.13
C ASN A 289 2.34 -29.04 -1.30
N SER A 290 1.46 -28.04 -1.49
CA SER A 290 1.22 -27.44 -2.80
C SER A 290 2.46 -26.72 -3.35
N MET A 291 3.19 -25.98 -2.50
CA MET A 291 4.46 -25.35 -2.85
C MET A 291 5.55 -26.39 -3.21
N GLU A 292 5.62 -27.50 -2.47
CA GLU A 292 6.56 -28.59 -2.74
C GLU A 292 6.24 -29.26 -4.09
N GLN A 293 4.97 -29.47 -4.43
CA GLN A 293 4.59 -30.01 -5.74
C GLN A 293 5.00 -29.08 -6.90
N ARG A 294 4.87 -27.75 -6.74
CA ARG A 294 5.37 -26.79 -7.74
C ARG A 294 6.89 -26.86 -7.88
N THR A 295 7.57 -27.01 -6.76
CA THR A 295 9.03 -27.12 -6.68
C THR A 295 9.54 -28.38 -7.39
N ILE A 296 8.94 -29.54 -7.10
CA ILE A 296 9.26 -30.81 -7.77
C ILE A 296 9.05 -30.68 -9.29
N LEU A 297 7.95 -30.05 -9.74
CA LEU A 297 7.71 -29.84 -11.16
C LEU A 297 8.77 -28.93 -11.79
N PHE A 298 9.13 -27.84 -11.13
CA PHE A 298 10.17 -26.93 -11.62
C PHE A 298 11.53 -27.64 -11.75
N GLU A 299 11.94 -28.42 -10.75
CA GLU A 299 13.23 -29.13 -10.80
C GLU A 299 13.29 -30.15 -11.97
N THR A 300 12.15 -30.71 -12.41
CA THR A 300 12.15 -31.55 -13.64
C THR A 300 12.36 -30.77 -14.95
N GLN A 301 12.18 -29.45 -14.94
CA GLN A 301 12.30 -28.57 -16.12
C GLN A 301 13.52 -27.65 -16.04
N LYS A 302 14.11 -27.51 -14.85
CA LYS A 302 15.12 -26.51 -14.51
C LYS A 302 16.31 -26.52 -15.44
N ASP A 303 16.97 -27.66 -15.63
CA ASP A 303 18.19 -27.74 -16.44
C ASP A 303 17.94 -27.26 -17.87
N ARG A 304 16.79 -27.62 -18.44
CA ARG A 304 16.37 -27.16 -19.77
C ARG A 304 16.09 -25.66 -19.80
N ILE A 305 15.43 -25.12 -18.78
CA ILE A 305 15.16 -23.67 -18.68
C ILE A 305 16.46 -22.90 -18.59
N GLU A 306 17.39 -23.33 -17.72
CA GLU A 306 18.70 -22.70 -17.54
C GLU A 306 19.53 -22.75 -18.83
N GLU A 307 19.51 -23.87 -19.56
CA GLU A 307 20.15 -24.01 -20.87
C GLU A 307 19.56 -23.03 -21.91
N LEU A 308 18.24 -22.95 -22.03
CA LEU A 308 17.57 -22.05 -22.97
C LEU A 308 17.83 -20.56 -22.65
N LEU A 309 17.88 -20.21 -21.36
CA LEU A 309 18.22 -18.87 -20.90
C LEU A 309 19.69 -18.54 -21.19
N HIS A 310 20.61 -19.47 -20.93
CA HIS A 310 22.03 -19.29 -21.22
C HIS A 310 22.29 -19.07 -22.71
N ASN A 311 21.57 -19.82 -23.56
CA ASN A 311 21.65 -19.73 -25.02
C ASN A 311 20.86 -18.55 -25.60
N GLN A 312 20.13 -17.79 -24.78
CA GLN A 312 19.25 -16.69 -25.21
C GLN A 312 18.27 -17.13 -26.31
N ASP A 313 17.67 -18.31 -26.15
CA ASP A 313 16.76 -18.88 -27.15
C ASP A 313 15.55 -17.95 -27.39
N SER A 314 15.43 -17.43 -28.62
CA SER A 314 14.45 -16.40 -28.95
C SER A 314 13.00 -16.89 -28.87
N ASP A 315 12.78 -18.15 -29.23
CA ASP A 315 11.43 -18.74 -29.26
C ASP A 315 10.96 -18.97 -27.83
N PHE A 316 11.82 -19.53 -26.98
CA PHE A 316 11.57 -19.69 -25.55
C PHE A 316 11.25 -18.35 -24.89
N MET A 317 12.08 -17.34 -25.09
CA MET A 317 11.89 -16.01 -24.51
C MET A 317 10.58 -15.35 -24.99
N THR A 318 10.24 -15.52 -26.28
CA THR A 318 8.98 -15.02 -26.83
C THR A 318 7.77 -15.69 -26.16
N VAL A 319 7.81 -17.01 -26.00
CA VAL A 319 6.72 -17.75 -25.34
C VAL A 319 6.60 -17.35 -23.87
N MET A 320 7.68 -17.28 -23.11
CA MET A 320 7.63 -16.91 -21.68
C MET A 320 7.12 -15.47 -21.49
N ASN A 321 7.56 -14.53 -22.33
CA ASN A 321 7.08 -13.16 -22.31
C ASN A 321 5.59 -13.06 -22.64
N GLN A 322 5.11 -13.86 -23.60
CA GLN A 322 3.69 -13.92 -23.95
C GLN A 322 2.87 -14.49 -22.78
N GLU A 323 3.29 -15.60 -22.19
CA GLU A 323 2.62 -16.22 -21.04
C GLU A 323 2.55 -15.28 -19.82
N TYR A 324 3.62 -14.51 -19.60
CA TYR A 324 3.65 -13.51 -18.54
C TYR A 324 2.78 -12.29 -18.85
N THR A 325 2.77 -11.83 -20.11
CA THR A 325 1.87 -10.77 -20.57
C THR A 325 0.42 -11.19 -20.40
N ASP A 326 0.06 -12.41 -20.79
CA ASP A 326 -1.30 -12.92 -20.66
C ASP A 326 -1.73 -13.04 -19.19
N LEU A 327 -0.83 -13.45 -18.29
CA LEU A 327 -1.10 -13.40 -16.84
C LEU A 327 -1.47 -11.99 -16.39
N LYS A 328 -0.71 -10.99 -16.82
CA LYS A 328 -0.93 -9.57 -16.49
C LYS A 328 -2.25 -9.03 -17.04
N LYS A 329 -2.65 -9.45 -18.24
CA LYS A 329 -3.99 -9.17 -18.78
C LYS A 329 -5.11 -9.76 -17.91
N HIS A 330 -4.96 -11.00 -17.44
CA HIS A 330 -5.93 -11.63 -16.55
C HIS A 330 -6.05 -10.90 -15.21
N LEU A 331 -4.98 -10.26 -14.74
CA LEU A 331 -4.95 -9.42 -13.54
C LEU A 331 -5.57 -8.03 -13.74
N GLY A 332 -5.93 -7.66 -14.97
CA GLY A 332 -6.63 -6.41 -15.28
C GLY A 332 -5.74 -5.24 -15.67
N GLU A 333 -4.46 -5.48 -15.99
CA GLU A 333 -3.52 -4.41 -16.35
C GLU A 333 -3.91 -3.64 -17.63
N GLU A 334 -4.63 -4.28 -18.57
CA GLU A 334 -5.15 -3.61 -19.78
C GLU A 334 -6.21 -2.53 -19.49
N ASN A 335 -6.79 -2.48 -18.28
CA ASN A 335 -7.76 -1.45 -17.89
C ASN A 335 -7.13 -0.23 -17.20
N VAL A 336 -5.82 -0.23 -16.92
CA VAL A 336 -5.14 0.87 -16.20
C VAL A 336 -4.49 1.87 -17.17
N TYR A 337 -4.19 1.46 -18.41
CA TYR A 337 -3.62 2.33 -19.45
C TYR A 337 -4.38 2.31 -20.79
N GLY A 338 -5.67 1.97 -20.77
CA GLY A 338 -6.56 2.07 -21.92
C GLY A 338 -7.28 3.41 -21.97
N THR A 339 -6.64 4.42 -22.58
CA THR A 339 -7.34 5.62 -23.06
C THR A 339 -8.62 5.24 -23.80
N GLY A 340 -9.73 5.90 -23.45
CA GLY A 340 -11.00 5.75 -24.13
C GLY A 340 -10.85 5.88 -25.64
N ILE A 341 -11.12 4.79 -26.34
CA ILE A 341 -11.50 4.84 -27.75
C ILE A 341 -12.81 4.09 -27.85
N ASN A 342 -13.87 4.87 -28.07
CA ASN A 342 -15.19 4.44 -28.50
C ASN A 342 -15.10 3.25 -29.47
N ARG A 343 -15.66 2.10 -29.08
CA ARG A 343 -16.32 1.23 -30.04
C ARG A 343 -17.79 1.16 -29.68
N SER A 344 -18.53 2.10 -30.26
CA SER A 344 -19.94 1.90 -30.56
C SER A 344 -20.05 0.61 -31.39
N GLU A 345 -20.63 -0.43 -30.83
CA GLU A 345 -21.15 -1.55 -31.61
C GLU A 345 -22.32 -1.03 -32.44
N LYS A 346 -22.06 -0.78 -33.73
CA LYS A 346 -23.12 -0.75 -34.74
C LYS A 346 -23.57 -2.19 -34.93
N SER A 347 -24.75 -2.50 -34.38
CA SER A 347 -25.56 -3.63 -34.80
C SER A 347 -25.84 -3.47 -36.30
N ILE A 348 -25.24 -4.32 -37.13
CA ILE A 348 -25.69 -4.52 -38.50
C ILE A 348 -26.55 -5.77 -38.48
N SER A 349 -27.86 -5.56 -38.60
CA SER A 349 -28.83 -6.58 -38.95
C SER A 349 -28.56 -7.10 -40.36
N GLY A 350 -28.42 -8.42 -40.49
CA GLY A 350 -28.48 -9.17 -41.74
C GLY A 350 -29.14 -10.50 -41.46
#